data_AF-A0A1G8FAB3-F1
#
_entry.id   AF-A0A1G8FAB3-F1
#
_cell.length_a   1.000
_cell.length_b   1.000
_cell.length_c   1.000
_cell.angle_alpha   90.00
_cell.angle_beta   90.00
_cell.angle_gamma   90.00
#
_symmetry.space_group_name_H-M   'P 1'
#
loop_
_entity.id
_entity.type
_entity.pdbx_description
1 polymer ?
#
loop_
_entity_poly.entity_id
_entity_poly.type
_entity_poly.pdbx_seq_one_letter_code
_entity_poly.pdbx_strand_id
1 'polypeptide(L)' 'MSIWYSAVKMYFDEGFYTTDDVKVFVGAKWITADEYQQITNEPYSA' A
#
# COMPACT_ATOMS: atom_id res chain seq x y z
N MET A 1 -0.71 -4.46 -11.70
CA MET A 1 -0.91 -3.18 -11.00
C MET A 1 -2.41 -3.00 -10.75
N SER A 2 -2.80 -2.96 -9.49
CA SER A 2 -4.18 -2.85 -9.03
C SER A 2 -4.74 -1.46 -9.32
N ILE A 3 -6.06 -1.36 -9.51
CA ILE A 3 -6.75 -0.09 -9.80
C ILE A 3 -6.49 0.95 -8.70
N TRP A 4 -6.33 0.50 -7.45
CA TRP A 4 -6.10 1.36 -6.29
C TRP A 4 -4.64 1.77 -6.08
N TYR A 5 -3.69 1.14 -6.77
CA TYR A 5 -2.27 1.34 -6.52
C TYR A 5 -1.87 2.82 -6.57
N SER A 6 -2.23 3.52 -7.64
CA SER A 6 -1.84 4.92 -7.84
C SER A 6 -2.42 5.84 -6.76
N ALA A 7 -3.66 5.60 -6.34
CA ALA A 7 -4.30 6.37 -5.28
C ALA A 7 -3.63 6.12 -3.93
N VAL A 8 -3.46 4.85 -3.54
CA VAL A 8 -2.82 4.48 -2.27
C VAL A 8 -1.39 5.02 -2.22
N LYS A 9 -0.63 4.91 -3.31
CA LYS A 9 0.73 5.45 -3.39
C LYS A 9 0.75 6.98 -3.20
N MET A 10 -0.10 7.70 -3.92
CA MET A 10 -0.15 9.16 -3.84
C MET A 10 -0.44 9.64 -2.41
N TYR A 11 -1.45 9.06 -1.76
CA TYR A 11 -1.80 9.41 -0.38
C TYR A 11 -0.72 8.99 0.63
N PHE A 12 -0.02 7.88 0.39
CA PHE A 12 1.13 7.48 1.21
C PHE A 12 2.30 8.46 1.05
N ASP A 13 2.65 8.84 -0.19
CA ASP A 13 3.72 9.80 -0.48
C ASP A 13 3.42 11.20 0.12
N GLU A 14 2.14 11.58 0.17
CA GLU A 14 1.66 12.81 0.81
C GLU A 14 1.59 12.72 2.36
N GLY A 15 1.85 11.55 2.93
CA GLY A 15 1.87 11.32 4.38
C GLY A 15 0.50 11.12 5.03
N PHE A 16 -0.56 10.90 4.24
CA PHE A 16 -1.89 10.58 4.75
C PHE A 16 -2.02 9.15 5.27
N TYR A 17 -1.17 8.24 4.77
CA TYR A 17 -1.16 6.84 5.16
C TYR A 17 0.18 6.45 5.78
N THR A 18 0.10 5.69 6.86
CA THR A 18 1.23 4.98 7.45
C THR A 18 1.42 3.63 6.76
N THR A 19 2.56 2.98 7.01
CA THR A 19 2.81 1.63 6.48
C THR A 19 1.80 0.61 7.02
N ASP A 20 1.23 0.82 8.21
CA ASP A 20 0.16 -0.04 8.75
C ASP A 20 -1.18 0.18 8.04
N ASP A 21 -1.52 1.42 7.67
CA ASP A 21 -2.71 1.69 6.85
C ASP A 21 -2.60 0.99 5.49
N VAL A 22 -1.40 0.97 4.89
CA VAL A 22 -1.18 0.28 3.62
C VAL A 22 -1.32 -1.25 3.76
N LYS A 23 -1.01 -1.85 4.91
CA LYS A 23 -1.26 -3.28 5.16
C LYS A 23 -2.75 -3.62 5.14
N VAL A 24 -3.61 -2.73 5.64
CA VAL A 24 -5.07 -2.91 5.61
C VAL A 24 -5.57 -3.03 4.17
N PHE A 25 -5.00 -2.26 3.24
CA PHE A 25 -5.37 -2.34 1.81
C PHE A 25 -4.94 -3.66 1.14
N VAL A 26 -3.87 -4.29 1.62
CA VAL A 26 -3.50 -5.66 1.21
C VAL A 26 -4.54 -6.66 1.70
N GLY A 27 -4.94 -6.58 2.98
CA GLY A 27 -5.98 -7.43 3.57
C GLY A 27 -7.35 -7.27 2.89
N ALA A 28 -7.68 -6.05 2.47
CA ALA A 28 -8.88 -5.72 1.70
C ALA A 28 -8.80 -6.11 0.21
N LYS A 29 -7.65 -6.64 -0.25
CA LYS A 29 -7.37 -6.98 -1.66
C LYS A 29 -7.46 -5.80 -2.62
N TRP A 30 -7.22 -4.58 -2.13
CA TRP A 30 -7.16 -3.38 -2.96
C TRP A 30 -5.81 -3.26 -3.68
N ILE A 31 -4.76 -3.75 -3.03
CA ILE A 31 -3.40 -3.85 -3.55
C ILE A 31 -2.81 -5.23 -3.19
N THR A 32 -1.72 -5.61 -3.86
CA THR A 32 -0.97 -6.85 -3.57
C THR A 32 0.16 -6.62 -2.56
N ALA A 33 0.76 -7.71 -2.05
CA ALA A 33 1.95 -7.64 -1.20
C ALA A 33 3.17 -7.03 -1.93
N ASP A 34 3.31 -7.27 -3.24
CA ASP A 34 4.36 -6.63 -4.04
C ASP A 34 4.14 -5.13 -4.15
N GLU A 35 2.88 -4.72 -4.35
CA GLU A 35 2.48 -3.31 -4.42
C GLU A 35 2.66 -2.59 -3.10
N TYR A 36 2.38 -3.26 -1.98
CA TYR A 36 2.73 -2.77 -0.65
C TYR A 36 4.21 -2.41 -0.58
N GLN A 37 5.09 -3.36 -0.95
CA GLN A 37 6.53 -3.14 -0.91
C GLN A 37 6.99 -2.03 -1.85
N GLN A 38 6.34 -1.86 -3.01
CA GLN A 38 6.62 -0.75 -3.91
C GLN A 38 6.21 0.62 -3.36
N ILE A 39 5.14 0.67 -2.54
CA ILE A 39 4.64 1.91 -1.93
C ILE A 39 5.48 2.27 -0.70
N THR A 40 5.70 1.32 0.20
CA THR A 40 6.31 1.55 1.51
C THR A 40 7.83 1.40 1.53
N ASN A 41 8.41 0.75 0.51
CA ASN A 41 9.80 0.24 0.52
C ASN A 41 10.07 -0.78 1.65
N GLU A 42 9.04 -1.35 2.26
CA GLU A 42 9.14 -2.37 3.30
C GLU A 42 8.53 -3.70 2.83
N PRO A 43 9.13 -4.85 3.16
CA PRO A 43 8.51 -6.14 2.85
C PRO A 43 7.19 -6.29 3.59
N TYR A 44 6.15 -6.79 2.91
CA TYR A 44 4.88 -7.08 3.55
C TYR A 44 5.03 -8.22 4.56
N SER A 45 4.79 -7.94 5.83
CA SER A 45 4.62 -8.95 6.89
C SER A 45 3.16 -8.91 7.35
N ALA A 46 2.50 -10.06 7.24
CA ALA A 46 1.15 -10.29 7.77
C ALA A 46 1.12 -10.26 9.31
#